data_AF-E8LMI7-F1
#
_entry.id   AF-E8LMI7-F1
#
_cell.length_a   1.000
_cell.length_b   1.000
_cell.length_c   1.000
_cell.angle_alpha   90.00
_cell.angle_beta   90.00
_cell.angle_gamma   90.00
#
_symmetry.space_group_name_H-M   'P 1'
#
loop_
_entity.id
_entity.type
_entity.pdbx_description
1 polymer ?
#
loop_
_entity_poly.entity_id
_entity_poly.type
_entity_poly.pdbx_seq_one_letter_code
_entity_poly.pdbx_strand_id
1 'polypeptide(L)'
;MTDKNLPPNFYLASYLKKAGIRFEVNVVDTVIAKGLGIGSYIIVLLLLFFNCSGLFKISLNNFYFVAVNLLGVLYLLYVFIRLFYFKKLRRKLRKDPAPVTAEAYAVVVFDELNFYQKFIERLFSKAVLKNAVIYKESGALKPRFYTGAVKSFSLVRLNLGQIVRIYPHRKNIKLYSVDDTSAFQTVSARNKAFAKLNVGKLEAGGASKVLFRKEKKF
;
A
#
# COMPACT_ATOMS: atom_id res chain seq x y z
N MET A 1 -4.50 5.42 22.52
CA MET A 1 -3.06 5.10 22.66
C MET A 1 -2.34 6.37 23.04
N THR A 2 -1.57 6.37 24.12
CA THR A 2 -0.67 7.48 24.48
C THR A 2 0.64 7.34 23.71
N ASP A 3 1.25 8.46 23.31
CA ASP A 3 2.48 8.49 22.48
C ASP A 3 3.65 7.69 23.08
N LYS A 4 3.63 7.41 24.39
CA LYS A 4 4.72 6.78 25.16
C LYS A 4 5.06 5.33 24.76
N ASN A 5 4.23 4.66 23.95
CA ASN A 5 4.44 3.24 23.56
C ASN A 5 4.77 3.05 22.07
N LEU A 6 5.02 4.11 21.31
CA LEU A 6 5.34 4.00 19.89
C LEU A 6 6.84 3.72 19.66
N PRO A 7 7.20 2.90 18.66
CA PRO A 7 8.58 2.74 18.25
C PRO A 7 9.21 4.08 17.82
N PRO A 8 10.54 4.22 17.83
CA PRO A 8 11.20 5.44 17.38
C PRO A 8 10.83 5.77 15.93
N ASN A 9 10.61 7.05 15.64
CA ASN A 9 10.16 7.58 14.34
C ASN A 9 8.72 7.21 13.94
N PHE A 10 7.89 6.77 14.89
CA PHE A 10 6.45 6.61 14.70
C PHE A 10 5.70 7.71 15.45
N TYR A 11 4.75 8.36 14.78
CA TYR A 11 3.93 9.41 15.37
C TYR A 11 2.44 9.16 15.10
N LEU A 12 1.58 9.57 16.02
CA LEU A 12 0.14 9.59 15.79
C LEU A 12 -0.24 10.71 14.82
N ALA A 13 -1.19 10.44 13.93
CA ALA A 13 -1.69 11.44 12.99
C ALA A 13 -2.30 12.64 13.72
N SER A 14 -3.09 12.38 14.78
CA SER A 14 -3.67 13.44 15.62
C SER A 14 -2.60 14.31 16.29
N TYR A 15 -1.50 13.72 16.76
CA TYR A 15 -0.38 14.44 17.36
C TYR A 15 0.28 15.38 16.35
N LEU A 16 0.62 14.89 15.17
CA LEU A 16 1.25 15.71 14.13
C LEU A 16 0.35 16.85 13.65
N LYS A 17 -0.96 16.62 13.55
CA LYS A 17 -1.93 17.67 13.22
C LYS A 17 -1.99 18.75 14.32
N LYS A 18 -1.97 18.36 15.59
CA LYS A 18 -1.88 19.30 16.73
C LYS A 18 -0.58 20.10 16.72
N ALA A 19 0.53 19.49 16.30
CA ALA A 19 1.81 20.15 16.09
C ALA A 19 1.86 21.07 14.85
N GLY A 20 0.77 21.19 14.09
CA GLY A 20 0.67 22.06 12.92
C GLY A 20 1.16 21.45 11.61
N ILE A 21 1.58 20.19 11.60
CA ILE A 21 2.01 19.48 10.39
C ILE A 21 0.76 19.03 9.63
N ARG A 22 0.53 19.66 8.48
CA ARG A 22 -0.59 19.35 7.58
C ARG A 22 -0.13 18.40 6.47
N PHE A 23 -0.81 17.28 6.34
CA PHE A 23 -0.61 16.32 5.26
C PHE A 23 -1.95 15.67 4.88
N GLU A 24 -2.05 15.29 3.62
CA GLU A 24 -3.23 14.62 3.06
C GLU A 24 -2.93 13.17 2.78
N VAL A 25 -3.95 12.32 2.92
CA VAL A 25 -3.83 10.88 2.60
C VAL A 25 -3.69 10.71 1.09
N ASN A 26 -2.63 10.04 0.66
CA ASN A 26 -2.41 9.69 -0.73
C ASN A 26 -3.49 8.71 -1.24
N VAL A 27 -4.46 9.21 -1.98
CA VAL A 27 -5.58 8.40 -2.47
C VAL A 27 -5.13 7.45 -3.58
N VAL A 28 -4.27 7.93 -4.48
CA VAL A 28 -3.91 7.21 -5.72
C VAL A 28 -3.14 5.94 -5.39
N ASP A 29 -2.04 6.07 -4.66
CA ASP A 29 -1.21 4.91 -4.34
C ASP A 29 -1.88 4.00 -3.31
N THR A 30 -2.71 4.54 -2.41
CA THR A 30 -3.48 3.72 -1.46
C THR A 30 -4.50 2.82 -2.16
N VAL A 31 -5.25 3.35 -3.13
CA VAL A 31 -6.21 2.53 -3.90
C VAL A 31 -5.47 1.44 -4.70
N ILE A 32 -4.33 1.78 -5.30
CA ILE A 32 -3.55 0.82 -6.08
C ILE A 32 -2.89 -0.23 -5.19
N ALA A 33 -2.36 0.15 -4.02
CA ALA A 33 -1.75 -0.77 -3.06
C ALA A 33 -2.78 -1.71 -2.41
N LYS A 34 -4.00 -1.21 -2.14
CA LYS A 34 -5.11 -2.03 -1.63
C LYS A 34 -5.63 -3.02 -2.68
N GLY A 35 -5.54 -2.66 -3.96
CA GLY A 35 -6.04 -3.48 -5.06
C GLY A 35 -7.55 -3.69 -4.96
N LEU A 36 -8.01 -4.90 -5.28
CA LEU A 36 -9.42 -5.29 -5.23
C LEU A 36 -9.98 -5.26 -3.78
N GLY A 37 -9.12 -5.47 -2.78
CA GLY A 37 -9.48 -5.48 -1.36
C GLY A 37 -10.36 -6.67 -0.95
N ILE A 38 -10.35 -6.99 0.34
CA ILE A 38 -11.03 -8.19 0.90
C ILE A 38 -12.54 -8.22 0.58
N GLY A 39 -13.22 -7.07 0.59
CA GLY A 39 -14.66 -6.99 0.31
C GLY A 39 -15.05 -7.49 -1.09
N SER A 40 -14.20 -7.28 -2.09
CA SER A 40 -14.47 -7.82 -3.44
C SER A 40 -14.44 -9.35 -3.47
N TYR A 41 -13.50 -9.98 -2.74
CA TYR A 41 -13.41 -11.44 -2.64
C TYR A 41 -14.62 -12.04 -1.93
N ILE A 42 -15.11 -11.37 -0.86
CA ILE A 42 -16.33 -11.79 -0.17
C ILE A 42 -17.52 -11.80 -1.12
N ILE A 43 -17.65 -10.77 -1.96
CA ILE A 43 -18.74 -10.67 -2.94
C ILE A 43 -18.61 -11.76 -4.01
N VAL A 44 -17.40 -12.02 -4.52
CA VAL A 44 -17.18 -13.14 -5.47
C VAL A 44 -17.56 -14.47 -4.84
N LEU A 45 -17.19 -14.70 -3.58
CA LEU A 45 -17.50 -15.95 -2.87
C LEU A 45 -19.00 -16.10 -2.62
N LEU A 46 -19.70 -15.02 -2.26
CA LEU A 46 -21.16 -14.99 -2.15
C LEU A 46 -21.81 -15.32 -3.50
N LEU A 47 -21.38 -14.69 -4.59
CA LEU A 47 -21.88 -14.99 -5.94
C LEU A 47 -21.65 -16.46 -6.29
N LEU A 48 -20.45 -16.99 -6.07
CA LEU A 48 -20.15 -18.41 -6.32
C LEU A 48 -21.04 -19.32 -5.47
N PHE A 49 -21.21 -19.03 -4.18
CA PHE A 49 -22.07 -19.81 -3.29
C PHE A 49 -23.52 -19.83 -3.79
N PHE A 50 -24.10 -18.68 -4.13
CA PHE A 50 -25.46 -18.57 -4.63
C PHE A 50 -25.65 -19.27 -5.98
N ASN A 51 -24.63 -19.27 -6.84
CA ASN A 51 -24.72 -19.87 -8.18
C ASN A 51 -24.37 -21.38 -8.19
N CYS A 52 -23.56 -21.88 -7.27
CA CYS A 52 -23.14 -23.30 -7.22
C CYS A 52 -23.97 -24.18 -6.28
N SER A 53 -24.66 -23.62 -5.29
CA SER A 53 -25.39 -24.38 -4.23
C SER A 53 -26.70 -25.05 -4.69
N GLY A 54 -26.97 -25.17 -5.99
CA GLY A 54 -28.20 -25.78 -6.51
C GLY A 54 -29.46 -24.91 -6.35
N LEU A 55 -29.37 -23.77 -5.66
CA LEU A 55 -30.42 -22.74 -5.61
C LEU A 55 -30.78 -22.19 -7.00
N PHE A 56 -29.91 -22.38 -7.99
CA PHE A 56 -30.05 -21.96 -9.39
C PHE A 56 -31.39 -22.36 -10.04
N LYS A 57 -31.94 -23.53 -9.67
CA LYS A 57 -33.22 -24.02 -10.24
C LYS A 57 -34.44 -23.23 -9.72
N ILE A 58 -34.34 -22.64 -8.52
CA ILE A 58 -35.39 -21.79 -7.92
C ILE A 58 -35.18 -20.32 -8.33
N SER A 59 -34.04 -19.98 -8.95
CA SER A 59 -33.44 -18.65 -8.84
C SER A 59 -33.76 -17.66 -9.96
N LEU A 60 -34.02 -18.13 -11.19
CA LEU A 60 -34.29 -17.22 -12.33
C LEU A 60 -35.65 -16.51 -12.20
N ASN A 61 -36.64 -17.16 -11.59
CA ASN A 61 -37.96 -16.55 -11.35
C ASN A 61 -38.02 -15.74 -10.04
N ASN A 62 -36.98 -15.81 -9.20
CA ASN A 62 -36.95 -15.08 -7.94
C ASN A 62 -36.24 -13.73 -8.12
N PHE A 63 -37.05 -12.66 -8.18
CA PHE A 63 -36.57 -11.28 -8.34
C PHE A 63 -35.44 -10.91 -7.39
N TYR A 64 -35.52 -11.34 -6.12
CA TYR A 64 -34.50 -11.03 -5.12
C TYR A 64 -33.15 -11.67 -5.44
N PHE A 65 -33.14 -12.90 -5.96
CA PHE A 65 -31.91 -13.56 -6.35
C PHE A 65 -31.23 -12.85 -7.53
N VAL A 66 -32.02 -12.49 -8.54
CA VAL A 66 -31.51 -11.75 -9.71
C VAL A 66 -30.98 -10.38 -9.30
N ALA A 67 -31.71 -9.66 -8.44
CA ALA A 67 -31.30 -8.34 -7.95
C ALA A 67 -29.98 -8.38 -7.17
N VAL A 68 -29.79 -9.36 -6.27
CA VAL A 68 -28.54 -9.50 -5.50
C VAL A 68 -27.36 -9.84 -6.40
N ASN A 69 -27.54 -10.74 -7.38
CA ASN A 69 -26.49 -11.05 -8.35
C ASN A 69 -26.11 -9.83 -9.19
N LEU A 70 -27.12 -9.10 -9.70
CA LEU A 70 -26.90 -7.88 -10.48
C LEU A 70 -26.16 -6.81 -9.66
N LEU A 71 -26.56 -6.58 -8.41
CA LEU A 71 -25.87 -5.66 -7.50
C LEU A 71 -24.41 -6.10 -7.24
N GLY A 72 -24.19 -7.41 -7.06
CA GLY A 72 -22.84 -7.96 -6.89
C GLY A 72 -21.96 -7.71 -8.11
N VAL A 73 -22.47 -7.97 -9.31
CA VAL A 73 -21.75 -7.74 -10.57
C VAL A 73 -21.48 -6.24 -10.79
N LEU A 74 -22.47 -5.38 -10.57
CA LEU A 74 -22.30 -3.92 -10.67
C LEU A 74 -21.26 -3.40 -9.68
N TYR A 75 -21.23 -3.93 -8.46
CA TYR A 75 -20.20 -3.59 -7.48
C TYR A 75 -18.80 -3.99 -7.97
N LEU A 76 -18.65 -5.21 -8.48
CA LEU A 76 -17.36 -5.67 -9.01
C LEU A 76 -16.92 -4.80 -10.19
N LEU A 77 -17.83 -4.49 -11.12
CA LEU A 77 -17.57 -3.59 -12.24
C LEU A 77 -17.10 -2.21 -11.75
N TYR A 78 -17.78 -1.63 -10.76
CA TYR A 78 -17.38 -0.36 -10.14
C TYR A 78 -15.96 -0.42 -9.56
N VAL A 79 -15.60 -1.50 -8.85
CA VAL A 79 -14.27 -1.69 -8.30
C VAL A 79 -13.21 -1.77 -9.40
N PHE A 80 -13.49 -2.50 -10.49
CA PHE A 80 -12.58 -2.59 -11.64
C PHE A 80 -12.40 -1.24 -12.34
N ILE A 81 -13.50 -0.52 -12.62
CA ILE A 81 -13.45 0.83 -13.22
C ILE A 81 -12.63 1.78 -12.34
N ARG A 82 -12.88 1.78 -11.02
CA ARG A 82 -12.14 2.59 -10.06
C ARG A 82 -10.65 2.27 -10.10
N LEU A 83 -10.26 1.00 -10.06
CA LEU A 83 -8.86 0.59 -10.12
C LEU A 83 -8.20 1.00 -11.44
N PHE A 84 -8.89 0.83 -12.56
CA PHE A 84 -8.40 1.23 -13.87
C PHE A 84 -8.19 2.74 -13.96
N TYR A 85 -9.16 3.53 -13.47
CA TYR A 85 -9.06 4.98 -13.39
C TYR A 85 -7.83 5.42 -12.61
N PHE A 86 -7.62 4.91 -11.39
CA PHE A 86 -6.47 5.29 -10.57
C PHE A 86 -5.14 4.79 -11.15
N LYS A 87 -5.10 3.62 -11.80
CA LYS A 87 -3.92 3.16 -12.55
C LYS A 87 -3.58 4.12 -13.70
N LYS A 88 -4.58 4.53 -14.48
CA LYS A 88 -4.40 5.50 -15.58
C LYS A 88 -3.95 6.87 -15.03
N LEU A 89 -4.56 7.33 -13.94
CA LEU A 89 -4.20 8.57 -13.27
C LEU A 89 -2.75 8.54 -12.77
N ARG A 90 -2.31 7.46 -12.11
CA ARG A 90 -0.92 7.29 -11.65
C ARG A 90 0.07 7.36 -12.82
N ARG A 91 -0.23 6.69 -13.93
CA ARG A 91 0.59 6.76 -15.14
C ARG A 91 0.66 8.18 -15.69
N LYS A 92 -0.44 8.93 -15.67
CA LYS A 92 -0.47 10.34 -16.11
C LYS A 92 0.36 11.23 -15.18
N LEU A 93 0.23 11.07 -13.86
CA LEU A 93 1.00 11.85 -12.88
C LEU A 93 2.51 11.63 -13.02
N ARG A 94 2.93 10.38 -13.24
CA ARG A 94 4.36 10.03 -13.41
C ARG A 94 4.98 10.52 -14.71
N LYS A 95 4.18 11.06 -15.63
CA LYS A 95 4.68 11.74 -16.84
C LYS A 95 4.91 13.25 -16.60
N ASP A 96 4.62 13.77 -15.42
CA ASP A 96 4.83 15.18 -15.10
C ASP A 96 6.35 15.48 -15.13
N PRO A 97 6.79 16.49 -15.90
CA PRO A 97 8.21 16.83 -16.05
C PRO A 97 8.84 17.44 -14.79
N ALA A 98 8.03 17.94 -13.83
CA ALA A 98 8.53 18.61 -12.63
C ALA A 98 8.13 17.88 -11.34
N PRO A 99 8.73 16.70 -11.04
CA PRO A 99 8.52 16.01 -9.77
C PRO A 99 9.11 16.79 -8.59
N VAL A 100 8.47 16.67 -7.43
CA VAL A 100 8.95 17.22 -6.16
C VAL A 100 9.86 16.20 -5.48
N THR A 101 11.05 16.62 -5.08
CA THR A 101 11.98 15.79 -4.30
C THR A 101 11.61 15.83 -2.82
N ALA A 102 11.50 14.67 -2.19
CA ALA A 102 11.17 14.56 -0.79
C ALA A 102 11.94 13.43 -0.12
N GLU A 103 12.11 13.50 1.20
CA GLU A 103 12.82 12.52 2.01
C GLU A 103 11.87 11.80 2.96
N ALA A 104 12.06 10.49 3.13
CA ALA A 104 11.34 9.71 4.12
C ALA A 104 11.70 10.18 5.54
N TYR A 105 10.72 10.75 6.23
CA TYR A 105 10.92 11.41 7.53
C TYR A 105 10.49 10.54 8.71
N ALA A 106 9.29 9.97 8.67
CA ALA A 106 8.73 9.21 9.78
C ALA A 106 7.61 8.28 9.32
N VAL A 107 7.11 7.41 10.21
CA VAL A 107 5.84 6.69 9.99
C VAL A 107 4.74 7.35 10.80
N VAL A 108 3.59 7.52 10.15
CA VAL A 108 2.38 7.96 10.80
C VAL A 108 1.42 6.83 10.99
N VAL A 109 0.91 6.74 12.20
CA VAL A 109 -0.19 5.86 12.58
C VAL A 109 -1.47 6.70 12.60
N PHE A 110 -2.42 6.33 11.74
CA PHE A 110 -3.73 6.96 11.71
C PHE A 110 -4.58 6.43 12.85
N ASP A 111 -4.70 7.25 13.90
CA ASP A 111 -5.46 6.99 15.13
C ASP A 111 -6.89 7.54 15.09
N GLU A 112 -7.18 8.45 14.16
CA GLU A 112 -8.52 8.94 13.89
C GLU A 112 -9.38 7.84 13.26
N LEU A 113 -10.09 7.10 14.11
CA LEU A 113 -11.04 6.08 13.70
C LEU A 113 -12.36 6.72 13.27
N ASN A 114 -12.78 6.42 12.05
CA ASN A 114 -14.15 6.73 11.59
C ASN A 114 -15.19 5.97 12.42
N PHE A 115 -16.44 6.46 12.45
CA PHE A 115 -17.55 5.81 13.18
C PHE A 115 -17.65 4.30 12.92
N TYR A 116 -17.59 3.88 11.66
CA TYR A 116 -17.59 2.46 11.28
C TYR A 116 -16.36 1.69 11.78
N GLN A 117 -15.19 2.33 11.85
CA GLN A 117 -13.99 1.68 12.39
C GLN A 117 -14.10 1.50 13.91
N LYS A 118 -14.68 2.48 14.63
CA LYS A 118 -15.00 2.33 16.05
C LYS A 118 -15.98 1.20 16.31
N PHE A 119 -16.97 1.02 15.43
CA PHE A 119 -17.93 -0.08 15.51
C PHE A 119 -17.26 -1.44 15.29
N ILE A 120 -16.41 -1.57 14.27
CA ILE A 120 -15.64 -2.80 14.00
C ILE A 120 -14.66 -3.10 15.14
N GLU A 121 -14.00 -2.08 15.71
CA GLU A 121 -13.11 -2.24 16.84
C GLU A 121 -13.83 -2.81 18.07
N ARG A 122 -15.07 -2.36 18.34
CA ARG A 122 -15.92 -2.94 19.40
C ARG A 122 -16.27 -4.41 19.16
N LEU A 123 -16.47 -4.80 17.90
CA LEU A 123 -16.85 -6.17 17.52
C LEU A 123 -15.67 -7.15 17.49
N PHE A 124 -14.50 -6.71 17.03
CA PHE A 124 -13.35 -7.59 16.79
C PHE A 124 -12.20 -7.39 17.79
N SER A 125 -12.36 -6.53 18.80
CA SER A 125 -11.40 -6.21 19.88
C SER A 125 -9.99 -5.86 19.41
N LYS A 126 -9.81 -5.56 18.12
CA LYS A 126 -8.55 -5.20 17.48
C LYS A 126 -8.77 -3.97 16.61
N ALA A 127 -8.15 -2.86 17.01
CA ALA A 127 -8.05 -1.69 16.16
C ALA A 127 -7.25 -2.04 14.90
N VAL A 128 -7.86 -1.95 13.73
CA VAL A 128 -7.12 -2.02 12.46
C VAL A 128 -6.40 -0.69 12.27
N LEU A 129 -5.25 -0.56 12.93
CA LEU A 129 -4.39 0.60 12.80
C LEU A 129 -3.78 0.62 11.40
N LYS A 130 -3.92 1.79 10.78
CA LYS A 130 -3.36 2.06 9.45
C LYS A 130 -2.11 2.89 9.62
N ASN A 131 -1.09 2.59 8.84
CA ASN A 131 0.15 3.32 8.84
C ASN A 131 0.54 3.79 7.43
N ALA A 132 1.29 4.88 7.36
CA ALA A 132 1.92 5.37 6.14
C ALA A 132 3.25 6.05 6.46
N VAL A 133 4.19 6.01 5.52
CA VAL A 133 5.42 6.80 5.61
C VAL A 133 5.08 8.26 5.29
N ILE A 134 5.58 9.19 6.10
CA ILE A 134 5.60 10.60 5.77
C ILE A 134 6.89 10.93 5.03
N TYR A 135 6.73 11.70 3.96
CA TYR A 135 7.79 12.31 3.19
C TYR A 135 7.76 13.82 3.40
N LYS A 136 8.94 14.40 3.63
CA LYS A 136 9.14 15.83 3.77
C LYS A 136 9.78 16.36 2.49
N GLU A 137 9.22 17.41 1.90
CA GLU A 137 9.82 18.09 0.75
C GLU A 137 11.22 18.63 1.08
N SER A 138 12.18 18.37 0.19
CA SER A 138 13.57 18.80 0.33
C SER A 138 13.80 20.13 -0.40
N GLY A 139 14.58 21.03 0.20
CA GLY A 139 15.03 22.29 -0.43
C GLY A 139 14.06 23.48 -0.32
N ALA A 140 12.93 23.35 0.39
CA ALA A 140 11.98 24.43 0.61
C ALA A 140 12.05 25.01 2.03
N LEU A 141 11.97 26.35 2.15
CA LEU A 141 11.87 27.06 3.44
C LEU A 141 10.62 26.66 4.25
N LYS A 142 9.52 26.36 3.56
CA LYS A 142 8.26 25.84 4.13
C LYS A 142 7.93 24.49 3.49
N PRO A 143 8.50 23.38 4.00
CA PRO A 143 8.39 22.08 3.35
C PRO A 143 6.97 21.54 3.45
N ARG A 144 6.46 20.99 2.34
CA ARG A 144 5.20 20.23 2.34
C ARG A 144 5.44 18.81 2.81
N PHE A 145 4.43 18.25 3.47
CA PHE A 145 4.43 16.87 3.92
C PHE A 145 3.49 16.04 3.06
N TYR A 146 3.99 14.89 2.61
CA TYR A 146 3.28 13.94 1.78
C TYR A 146 3.24 12.59 2.49
N THR A 147 2.24 11.77 2.15
CA THR A 147 2.09 10.42 2.68
C THR A 147 2.30 9.38 1.59
N GLY A 148 2.91 8.26 1.96
CA GLY A 148 2.94 7.06 1.13
C GLY A 148 1.58 6.37 1.08
N ALA A 149 1.54 5.24 0.39
CA ALA A 149 0.34 4.39 0.40
C ALA A 149 0.00 3.96 1.83
N VAL A 150 -1.25 4.16 2.23
CA VAL A 150 -1.75 3.73 3.53
C VAL A 150 -1.90 2.21 3.55
N LYS A 151 -1.22 1.55 4.48
CA LYS A 151 -1.25 0.10 4.66
C LYS A 151 -1.86 -0.24 6.02
N SER A 152 -2.55 -1.38 6.08
CA SER A 152 -3.00 -1.97 7.34
C SER A 152 -1.83 -2.72 7.97
N PHE A 153 -1.47 -2.33 9.20
CA PHE A 153 -0.44 -2.92 10.08
C PHE A 153 0.59 -3.82 9.37
N SER A 154 1.49 -3.19 8.61
CA SER A 154 2.67 -3.84 8.03
C SER A 154 3.91 -3.34 8.77
N LEU A 155 4.85 -4.24 9.06
CA LEU A 155 6.21 -3.90 9.48
C LEU A 155 6.85 -3.08 8.36
N VAL A 156 6.75 -1.75 8.46
CA VAL A 156 7.41 -0.83 7.55
C VAL A 156 8.88 -0.84 7.92
N ARG A 157 9.72 -1.47 7.09
CA ARG A 157 11.16 -1.24 7.17
C ARG A 157 11.42 0.20 6.71
N LEU A 158 11.74 1.04 7.68
CA LEU A 158 12.02 2.46 7.47
C LEU A 158 13.46 2.62 7.00
N ASN A 159 13.63 3.14 5.79
CA ASN A 159 14.88 3.76 5.36
C ASN A 159 14.71 5.27 5.50
N LEU A 160 15.00 5.79 6.70
CA LEU A 160 14.96 7.23 6.97
C LEU A 160 15.97 7.95 6.07
N GLY A 161 15.62 9.13 5.58
CA GLY A 161 16.45 9.91 4.65
C GLY A 161 16.48 9.38 3.21
N GLN A 162 15.70 8.35 2.90
CA GLN A 162 15.54 7.91 1.51
C GLN A 162 14.89 9.02 0.68
N ILE A 163 15.62 9.48 -0.34
CA ILE A 163 15.12 10.47 -1.31
C ILE A 163 14.16 9.77 -2.27
N VAL A 164 12.96 10.33 -2.40
CA VAL A 164 11.90 9.89 -3.29
C VAL A 164 11.41 11.04 -4.16
N ARG A 165 10.82 10.69 -5.30
CA ARG A 165 10.16 11.63 -6.20
C ARG A 165 8.67 11.56 -5.99
N ILE A 166 8.04 12.71 -5.83
CA ILE A 166 6.60 12.87 -5.67
C ILE A 166 6.07 13.55 -6.92
N TYR A 167 5.03 12.97 -7.50
CA TYR A 167 4.35 13.47 -8.68
C TYR A 167 2.97 14.04 -8.26
N PRO A 168 2.89 15.33 -7.90
CA PRO A 168 1.66 15.94 -7.43
C PRO A 168 0.69 16.26 -8.57
N HIS A 169 -0.61 16.06 -8.36
CA HIS A 169 -1.62 16.63 -9.24
C HIS A 169 -1.74 18.12 -8.97
N ARG A 170 -1.45 18.95 -9.97
CA ARG A 170 -1.39 20.42 -9.83
C ARG A 170 -2.66 21.07 -9.28
N LYS A 171 -3.83 20.50 -9.58
CA LYS A 171 -5.13 21.01 -9.09
C LYS A 171 -5.61 20.41 -7.77
N ASN A 172 -5.14 19.22 -7.40
CA ASN A 172 -5.71 18.49 -6.26
C ASN A 172 -4.62 17.88 -5.40
N ILE A 173 -4.47 18.42 -4.20
CA ILE A 173 -3.39 18.08 -3.25
C ILE A 173 -3.49 16.61 -2.78
N LYS A 174 -4.68 16.01 -2.80
CA LYS A 174 -4.90 14.60 -2.39
C LYS A 174 -4.48 13.59 -3.44
N LEU A 175 -4.37 14.03 -4.70
CA LEU A 175 -4.03 13.20 -5.84
C LEU A 175 -2.55 13.40 -6.14
N TYR A 176 -1.72 12.45 -5.74
CA TYR A 176 -0.31 12.44 -6.09
C TYR A 176 0.16 10.99 -6.09
N SER A 177 1.29 10.73 -6.74
CA SER A 177 1.95 9.42 -6.66
C SER A 177 3.37 9.59 -6.17
N VAL A 178 3.78 8.72 -5.26
CA VAL A 178 5.16 8.64 -4.77
C VAL A 178 5.88 7.55 -5.55
N ASP A 179 7.12 7.82 -5.93
CA ASP A 179 8.02 6.85 -6.54
C ASP A 179 8.91 6.17 -5.50
N ASP A 180 8.30 5.28 -4.72
CA ASP A 180 9.02 4.42 -3.77
C ASP A 180 9.68 3.22 -4.46
N THR A 181 10.35 3.40 -5.60
CA THR A 181 11.02 2.30 -6.31
C THR A 181 12.12 1.60 -5.49
N SER A 182 12.49 2.17 -4.33
CA SER A 182 13.42 1.56 -3.36
C SER A 182 12.76 0.59 -2.37
N ALA A 183 11.43 0.45 -2.33
CA ALA A 183 10.77 -0.37 -1.31
C ALA A 183 10.86 -1.89 -1.54
N PHE A 184 11.31 -2.38 -2.71
CA PHE A 184 11.50 -3.83 -2.97
C PHE A 184 12.60 -4.18 -3.99
N GLN A 185 13.78 -3.58 -3.89
CA GLN A 185 14.99 -4.31 -4.28
C GLN A 185 16.00 -4.19 -3.14
N THR A 186 15.80 -5.01 -2.11
CA THR A 186 16.92 -5.41 -1.26
C THR A 186 18.04 -5.87 -2.20
N VAL A 187 19.28 -5.47 -1.89
CA VAL A 187 20.48 -5.86 -2.64
C VAL A 187 20.54 -7.38 -2.86
N SER A 188 19.85 -8.19 -2.04
CA SER A 188 19.64 -9.63 -2.22
C SER A 188 18.85 -10.04 -3.48
N ALA A 189 17.87 -9.27 -3.96
CA ALA A 189 17.11 -9.58 -5.17
C ALA A 189 17.91 -9.25 -6.44
N ARG A 190 18.65 -8.13 -6.41
CA ARG A 190 19.61 -7.75 -7.45
C ARG A 190 20.77 -8.76 -7.49
N ASN A 191 21.33 -9.12 -6.33
CA ASN A 191 22.39 -10.13 -6.24
C ASN A 191 21.90 -11.54 -6.58
N LYS A 192 20.65 -11.94 -6.31
CA LYS A 192 20.08 -13.23 -6.77
C LYS A 192 19.86 -13.27 -8.27
N ALA A 193 19.49 -12.15 -8.90
CA ALA A 193 19.37 -12.05 -10.36
C ALA A 193 20.75 -12.10 -11.03
N PHE A 194 21.75 -11.40 -10.49
CA PHE A 194 23.15 -11.48 -10.94
C PHE A 194 23.78 -12.86 -10.64
N ALA A 195 23.44 -13.48 -9.52
CA ALA A 195 23.89 -14.84 -9.20
C ALA A 195 23.24 -15.87 -10.13
N LYS A 196 21.94 -15.77 -10.46
CA LYS A 196 21.32 -16.64 -11.47
C LYS A 196 21.92 -16.46 -12.87
N LEU A 197 22.29 -15.23 -13.24
CA LEU A 197 23.02 -14.95 -14.49
C LEU A 197 24.44 -15.54 -14.49
N ASN A 198 25.08 -15.67 -13.33
CA ASN A 198 26.41 -16.28 -13.20
C ASN A 198 26.36 -17.82 -13.00
N VAL A 199 25.30 -18.39 -12.44
CA VAL A 199 25.14 -19.85 -12.29
C VAL A 199 24.92 -20.52 -13.65
N GLY A 200 24.23 -19.86 -14.58
CA GLY A 200 24.13 -20.31 -15.97
C GLY A 200 25.47 -20.30 -16.75
N LYS A 201 26.51 -19.64 -16.21
CA LYS A 201 27.90 -19.70 -16.73
C LYS A 201 28.78 -20.72 -15.98
N LEU A 202 28.35 -21.22 -14.82
CA LEU A 202 29.08 -22.21 -14.02
C LEU A 202 28.63 -23.65 -14.29
N GLU A 203 27.41 -23.86 -14.80
CA GLU A 203 26.96 -25.19 -15.24
C GLU A 203 27.57 -25.61 -16.59
N ALA A 204 28.16 -24.65 -17.34
CA ALA A 204 29.00 -24.91 -18.50
C ALA A 204 30.49 -24.86 -18.12
N GLY A 205 30.90 -25.74 -17.20
CA GLY A 205 32.30 -26.11 -17.01
C GLY A 205 32.92 -25.74 -15.66
N GLY A 206 33.28 -26.79 -14.91
CA GLY A 206 34.46 -26.76 -14.06
C GLY A 206 34.22 -26.55 -12.57
N ALA A 207 34.24 -27.66 -11.83
CA ALA A 207 34.46 -27.68 -10.40
C ALA A 207 35.73 -26.93 -9.98
N SER A 208 35.67 -26.25 -8.82
CA SER A 208 36.70 -26.19 -7.76
C SER A 208 36.84 -24.81 -7.11
N LYS A 209 37.05 -24.84 -5.79
CA LYS A 209 37.58 -23.78 -4.91
C LYS A 209 36.72 -22.54 -4.67
N VAL A 210 35.95 -22.56 -3.57
CA VAL A 210 36.02 -21.59 -2.45
C VAL A 210 35.45 -22.32 -1.20
N LEU A 211 36.17 -23.27 -0.61
CA LEU A 211 37.05 -23.04 0.55
C LEU A 211 36.50 -22.05 1.59
N PHE A 212 35.88 -22.62 2.63
CA PHE A 212 36.05 -22.29 4.04
C PHE A 212 36.48 -20.86 4.40
N ARG A 213 35.59 -20.11 5.06
CA ARG A 213 35.91 -19.58 6.40
C ARG A 213 34.65 -19.33 7.21
N LYS A 214 34.41 -20.27 8.11
CA LYS A 214 33.50 -20.18 9.25
C LYS A 214 34.33 -19.56 10.36
N GLU A 215 33.96 -18.39 10.87
CA GLU A 215 34.47 -17.94 12.17
C GLU A 215 33.29 -17.36 12.97
N LYS A 216 33.07 -18.00 14.12
CA LYS A 216 32.09 -17.68 15.17
C LYS A 216 32.91 -17.22 16.38
N LYS A 217 32.40 -16.19 17.05
CA LYS A 217 32.63 -15.76 18.46
C LYS A 217 34.02 -15.19 18.79
N PHE A 218 34.06 -13.97 19.31
CA PHE A 218 33.82 -13.67 20.73
C PHE A 218 32.85 -12.49 20.85
#